data_AF-A0A2G6G9L1-F1
#
_entry.id   AF-A0A2G6G9L1-F1
#
_cell.length_a   1.000
_cell.length_b   1.000
_cell.length_c   1.000
_cell.angle_alpha   90.00
_cell.angle_beta   90.00
_cell.angle_gamma   90.00
#
_symmetry.space_group_name_H-M   'P 1'
#
loop_
_entity.id
_entity.type
_entity.pdbx_description
1 polymer ?
#
loop_
_entity_poly.entity_id
_entity_poly.type
_entity_poly.pdbx_seq_one_letter_code
_entity_poly.pdbx_strand_id
1 'polypeptide(L)'
;MKHETIEKIKSLINVFATTIGIIIIAIGSVMVLNSVLKLYVFGIETDSYFDAEQECINDIKLEDKLGPSGEILEIKYGEIRKTQEYKDCIIAKTEQEKRSYKKEKTDNMADGIPFIIVGLAILVIYRTRKEKKKN
;
A
#
# COMPACT_ATOMS: atom_id res chain seq x y z
N MET A 1 10.90 14.14 49.49
CA MET A 1 10.03 14.64 48.41
C MET A 1 10.52 14.30 46.98
N LYS A 2 11.81 14.48 46.62
CA LYS A 2 12.32 14.19 45.26
C LYS A 2 12.25 12.70 44.83
N HIS A 3 12.28 11.76 45.76
CA HIS A 3 12.29 10.32 45.46
C HIS A 3 10.94 9.79 44.93
N GLU A 4 9.83 10.29 45.47
CA GLU A 4 8.48 9.85 45.10
C GLU A 4 8.09 10.31 43.67
N THR A 5 8.55 11.49 43.26
CA THR A 5 8.30 12.04 41.92
C THR A 5 9.04 11.24 40.85
N ILE A 6 10.28 10.81 41.12
CA ILE A 6 11.09 10.00 40.19
C ILE A 6 10.46 8.62 39.94
N GLU A 7 9.85 8.03 40.97
CA GLU A 7 9.20 6.71 40.87
C GLU A 7 7.93 6.77 40.02
N LYS A 8 7.09 7.79 40.25
CA LYS A 8 5.89 8.04 39.44
C LYS A 8 6.24 8.29 37.96
N ILE A 9 7.30 9.07 37.69
CA ILE A 9 7.78 9.33 36.32
C ILE A 9 8.26 8.03 35.64
N LYS A 10 9.03 7.18 36.33
CA LYS A 10 9.46 5.87 35.77
C LYS A 10 8.29 4.94 35.47
N SER A 11 7.27 4.93 36.33
CA SER A 11 6.05 4.15 36.11
C SER A 11 5.28 4.62 34.87
N LEU A 12 5.09 5.94 34.73
CA LEU A 12 4.46 6.55 33.56
C LEU A 12 5.21 6.21 32.27
N ILE A 13 6.53 6.37 32.24
CA ILE A 13 7.36 6.05 31.07
C ILE A 13 7.19 4.58 30.65
N ASN A 14 7.11 3.65 31.61
CA ASN A 14 6.90 2.24 31.30
C ASN A 14 5.53 1.95 30.69
N VAL A 15 4.48 2.61 31.19
CA VAL A 15 3.13 2.49 30.62
C VAL A 15 3.13 3.03 29.20
N PHE A 16 3.66 4.23 28.98
CA PHE A 16 3.75 4.83 27.65
C PHE A 16 4.56 3.98 26.66
N ALA A 17 5.73 3.49 27.05
CA ALA A 17 6.56 2.66 26.18
C ALA A 17 5.88 1.35 25.79
N THR A 18 5.15 0.72 26.71
CA THR A 18 4.37 -0.50 26.42
C THR A 18 3.23 -0.20 25.45
N THR A 19 2.49 0.88 25.68
CA THR A 19 1.40 1.31 24.79
C THR A 19 1.91 1.66 23.39
N ILE A 20 3.03 2.40 23.29
CA ILE A 20 3.66 2.73 22.01
C ILE A 20 4.09 1.47 21.26
N GLY A 21 4.71 0.51 21.96
CA GLY A 21 5.10 -0.76 21.36
C GLY A 21 3.91 -1.52 20.77
N ILE A 22 2.78 -1.56 21.49
CA ILE A 22 1.54 -2.21 21.01
C ILE A 22 0.98 -1.48 19.78
N ILE A 23 0.92 -0.14 19.80
CA ILE A 23 0.42 0.65 18.68
C ILE A 23 1.26 0.42 17.43
N ILE A 24 2.58 0.44 17.56
CA ILE A 24 3.51 0.22 16.45
C ILE A 24 3.31 -1.18 15.84
N ILE A 25 3.18 -2.22 16.67
CA ILE A 25 2.89 -3.57 16.19
C ILE A 25 1.55 -3.62 15.47
N ALA A 26 0.50 -3.00 16.02
CA ALA A 26 -0.82 -3.00 15.42
C ALA A 26 -0.81 -2.36 14.02
N ILE A 27 -0.14 -1.20 13.86
CA ILE A 27 -0.01 -0.52 12.57
C ILE A 27 0.71 -1.42 11.57
N GLY A 28 1.89 -1.95 11.92
CA GLY A 28 2.65 -2.84 11.04
C GLY A 28 1.87 -4.11 10.68
N SER A 29 1.15 -4.69 11.65
CA SER A 29 0.32 -5.88 11.44
C SER A 29 -0.82 -5.62 10.47
N VAL A 30 -1.50 -4.48 10.58
CA VAL A 30 -2.58 -4.11 9.64
C VAL A 30 -2.03 -3.92 8.23
N MET A 31 -0.88 -3.26 8.07
CA MET A 31 -0.23 -3.07 6.76
C MET A 31 0.13 -4.41 6.10
N VAL A 32 0.75 -5.31 6.86
CA VAL A 32 1.13 -6.65 6.38
C VAL A 32 -0.11 -7.50 6.08
N LEU A 33 -1.04 -7.62 7.02
CA LEU A 33 -2.24 -8.46 6.86
C LEU A 33 -3.09 -7.99 5.68
N ASN A 34 -3.34 -6.68 5.55
CA ASN A 34 -4.11 -6.14 4.44
C ASN A 34 -3.45 -6.45 3.09
N SER A 35 -2.13 -6.29 3.01
CA SER A 35 -1.37 -6.59 1.81
C SER A 35 -1.39 -8.08 1.48
N VAL A 36 -1.25 -8.96 2.48
CA VAL A 36 -1.30 -10.42 2.30
C VAL A 36 -2.69 -10.88 1.88
N LEU A 37 -3.75 -10.39 2.53
CA LEU A 37 -5.14 -10.70 2.19
C LEU A 37 -5.43 -10.32 0.73
N LYS A 38 -5.05 -9.10 0.31
CA LYS A 38 -5.24 -8.62 -1.06
C LYS A 38 -4.39 -9.38 -2.09
N LEU A 39 -3.16 -9.75 -1.76
CA LEU A 39 -2.27 -10.42 -2.73
C LEU A 39 -2.53 -11.93 -2.87
N TYR A 40 -2.82 -12.62 -1.77
CA TYR A 40 -2.79 -14.08 -1.70
C TYR A 40 -4.15 -14.72 -1.41
N VAL A 41 -5.10 -14.02 -0.77
CA VAL A 41 -6.39 -14.59 -0.38
C VAL A 41 -7.50 -14.19 -1.35
N PHE A 42 -7.64 -12.90 -1.64
CA PHE A 42 -8.67 -12.40 -2.55
C PHE A 42 -8.21 -12.35 -4.02
N GLY A 43 -6.90 -12.47 -4.25
CA GLY A 43 -6.32 -12.29 -5.58
C GLY A 43 -6.20 -10.81 -5.98
N ILE A 44 -5.45 -10.54 -7.05
CA ILE A 44 -5.22 -9.17 -7.55
C ILE A 44 -6.51 -8.65 -8.18
N GLU A 45 -7.38 -8.09 -7.35
CA GLU A 45 -8.43 -7.18 -7.79
C GLU A 45 -7.80 -5.79 -7.91
N THR A 46 -7.57 -5.36 -9.16
CA THR A 46 -7.20 -3.98 -9.49
C THR A 46 -8.25 -3.03 -8.92
N ASP A 47 -7.86 -1.84 -8.48
CA ASP A 47 -8.77 -0.92 -7.81
C ASP A 47 -10.02 -0.65 -8.67
N SER A 48 -11.19 -0.56 -8.02
CA SER A 48 -12.50 -0.36 -8.68
C SER A 48 -12.59 0.91 -9.53
N TYR A 49 -11.62 1.82 -9.42
CA TYR A 49 -11.55 3.07 -10.19
C TYR A 49 -10.74 2.95 -11.48
N PHE A 50 -10.04 1.83 -11.71
CA PHE A 50 -9.33 1.59 -12.94
C PHE A 50 -10.29 1.18 -14.06
N ASP A 51 -10.46 2.06 -15.03
CA ASP A 51 -11.24 1.83 -16.24
C ASP A 51 -10.29 1.80 -17.45
N ALA A 52 -9.73 0.61 -17.72
CA ALA A 52 -8.88 0.36 -18.89
C ALA A 52 -9.57 0.77 -20.21
N GLU A 53 -10.90 0.70 -20.25
CA GLU A 53 -11.68 1.02 -21.43
C GLU A 53 -11.61 2.53 -21.73
N GLN A 54 -11.84 3.37 -20.73
CA GLN A 54 -11.73 4.82 -20.88
C GLN A 54 -10.31 5.29 -21.18
N GLU A 55 -9.30 4.72 -20.53
CA GLU A 55 -7.90 5.08 -20.82
C GLU A 55 -7.54 4.77 -22.28
N CYS A 56 -7.85 3.57 -22.77
CA CYS A 56 -7.56 3.20 -24.15
C CYS A 56 -8.33 4.07 -25.16
N ILE A 57 -9.59 4.43 -24.86
CA ILE A 57 -10.36 5.35 -25.70
C ILE A 57 -9.70 6.74 -25.75
N ASN A 58 -9.15 7.22 -24.64
CA ASN A 58 -8.49 8.52 -24.58
C ASN A 58 -7.14 8.52 -25.30
N ASP A 59 -6.35 7.46 -25.16
CA ASP A 59 -5.03 7.30 -25.80
C ASP A 59 -5.18 7.22 -27.33
N ILE A 60 -6.13 6.43 -27.84
CA ILE A 60 -6.43 6.32 -29.29
C ILE A 60 -6.93 7.66 -29.84
N LYS A 61 -7.84 8.34 -29.11
CA LYS A 61 -8.32 9.68 -29.49
C LYS A 61 -7.21 10.73 -29.50
N LEU A 62 -6.12 10.53 -28.77
CA LEU A 62 -4.98 11.44 -28.75
C LEU A 62 -4.06 11.19 -29.95
N GLU A 63 -3.78 9.94 -30.29
CA GLU A 63 -3.02 9.56 -31.49
C GLU A 63 -3.74 9.97 -32.78
N ASP A 64 -5.06 9.74 -32.88
CA ASP A 64 -5.84 10.15 -34.06
C ASP A 64 -5.95 11.68 -34.22
N LYS A 65 -5.77 12.45 -33.15
CA LYS A 65 -5.69 13.93 -33.20
C LYS A 65 -4.31 14.44 -33.60
N LEU A 66 -3.30 13.59 -33.55
CA LEU A 66 -1.91 13.88 -33.89
C LEU A 66 -1.51 13.00 -35.07
N GLY A 67 -2.00 13.33 -36.27
CA GLY A 67 -1.46 12.72 -37.49
C GLY A 67 0.07 12.90 -37.57
N PRO A 68 0.81 12.10 -38.35
CA PRO A 68 2.27 12.15 -38.44
C PRO A 68 2.87 13.52 -38.84
N SER A 69 2.01 14.46 -39.25
CA SER A 69 2.33 15.84 -39.64
C SER A 69 1.77 16.91 -38.67
N GLY A 70 1.15 16.56 -37.55
CA GLY A 70 0.56 17.53 -36.61
C GLY A 70 -0.72 18.22 -37.09
N GLU A 71 -1.39 17.68 -38.11
CA GLU A 71 -2.71 18.16 -38.56
C GLU A 71 -3.84 17.39 -37.86
N ILE A 72 -4.89 18.13 -37.45
CA ILE A 72 -6.06 17.64 -36.74
C ILE A 72 -6.93 16.82 -37.71
N LEU A 73 -6.87 15.50 -37.65
CA LEU A 73 -7.79 14.63 -38.40
C LEU A 73 -9.15 14.58 -37.70
N GLU A 74 -10.21 14.93 -38.42
CA GLU A 74 -11.59 14.85 -37.94
C GLU A 74 -12.01 13.38 -37.76
N ILE A 75 -12.09 12.94 -36.50
CA ILE A 75 -12.41 11.55 -36.16
C ILE A 75 -13.92 11.32 -36.32
N LYS A 76 -14.31 10.45 -37.26
CA LYS A 76 -15.68 9.92 -37.34
C LYS A 76 -15.98 9.06 -36.11
N TYR A 77 -16.70 9.63 -35.16
CA TYR A 77 -17.35 8.94 -34.05
C TYR A 77 -18.32 7.87 -34.58
N GLY A 78 -17.90 6.61 -34.62
CA GLY A 78 -18.83 5.53 -34.98
C GLY A 78 -18.22 4.16 -35.20
N GLU A 79 -16.90 4.08 -35.42
CA GLU A 79 -16.25 2.82 -35.80
C GLU A 79 -14.95 2.53 -35.02
N ILE A 80 -14.92 2.81 -33.70
CA ILE A 80 -13.96 2.14 -32.80
C ILE A 80 -14.43 0.68 -32.64
N ARG A 81 -14.38 -0.04 -33.76
CA ARG A 81 -14.96 -1.35 -33.95
C ARG A 81 -13.94 -2.36 -33.50
N LYS A 82 -13.84 -2.60 -32.18
CA LYS A 82 -13.15 -3.76 -31.57
C LYS A 82 -11.93 -4.23 -32.39
N THR A 83 -11.05 -3.31 -32.76
CA THR A 83 -9.83 -3.65 -33.48
C THR A 83 -8.97 -4.50 -32.55
N GLN A 84 -8.13 -5.35 -33.13
CA GLN A 84 -7.22 -6.16 -32.32
C GLN A 84 -6.36 -5.27 -31.40
N GLU A 85 -5.96 -4.11 -31.90
CA GLU A 85 -5.24 -3.05 -31.20
C GLU A 85 -5.97 -2.53 -29.94
N TYR A 86 -7.30 -2.35 -29.98
CA TYR A 86 -8.08 -1.95 -28.80
C TYR A 86 -8.06 -3.01 -27.69
N LYS A 87 -8.19 -4.28 -28.08
CA LYS A 87 -8.12 -5.40 -27.12
C LYS A 87 -6.71 -5.53 -26.53
N ASP A 88 -5.70 -5.37 -27.37
CA ASP A 88 -4.30 -5.44 -26.94
C ASP A 88 -3.97 -4.27 -25.99
N CYS A 89 -4.52 -3.07 -26.21
CA CYS A 89 -4.44 -1.94 -25.29
C CYS A 89 -5.04 -2.26 -23.92
N ILE A 90 -6.29 -2.77 -23.89
CA ILE A 90 -6.96 -3.12 -22.62
C ILE A 90 -6.15 -4.17 -21.86
N ILE A 91 -5.65 -5.20 -22.55
CA ILE A 91 -4.84 -6.25 -21.94
C ILE A 91 -3.54 -5.68 -21.37
N ALA A 92 -2.83 -4.86 -22.15
CA ALA A 92 -1.58 -4.25 -21.73
C ALA A 92 -1.75 -3.35 -20.51
N LYS A 93 -2.75 -2.45 -20.52
CA LYS A 93 -3.07 -1.56 -19.40
C LYS A 93 -3.50 -2.34 -18.16
N THR A 94 -4.33 -3.36 -18.33
CA THR A 94 -4.76 -4.25 -17.23
C THR A 94 -3.57 -5.01 -16.64
N GLU A 95 -2.64 -5.52 -17.46
CA GLU A 95 -1.42 -6.16 -16.95
C GLU A 95 -0.52 -5.17 -16.22
N GLN A 96 -0.36 -3.96 -16.75
CA GLN A 96 0.44 -2.91 -16.15
C GLN A 96 -0.09 -2.54 -14.78
N GLU A 97 -1.40 -2.30 -14.65
CA GLU A 97 -2.04 -2.01 -13.38
C GLU A 97 -1.93 -3.16 -12.38
N LYS A 98 -2.10 -4.42 -12.84
CA LYS A 98 -1.86 -5.59 -11.97
C LYS A 98 -0.44 -5.62 -11.43
N ARG A 99 0.56 -5.26 -12.24
CA ARG A 99 1.97 -5.19 -11.81
C ARG A 99 2.20 -4.04 -10.84
N SER A 100 1.67 -2.86 -11.14
CA SER A 100 1.74 -1.68 -10.27
C SER A 100 1.08 -1.96 -8.91
N TYR A 101 -0.13 -2.49 -8.91
CA TYR A 101 -0.85 -2.89 -7.71
C TYR A 101 -0.08 -3.94 -6.90
N LYS A 102 0.42 -5.00 -7.57
CA LYS A 102 1.22 -6.04 -6.90
C LYS A 102 2.45 -5.43 -6.24
N LYS A 103 3.15 -4.53 -6.94
CA LYS A 103 4.32 -3.85 -6.41
C LYS A 103 3.95 -3.00 -5.20
N GLU A 104 2.94 -2.15 -5.31
CA GLU A 104 2.49 -1.27 -4.21
C GLU A 104 2.11 -2.06 -2.96
N LYS A 105 1.36 -3.18 -3.09
CA LYS A 105 1.02 -4.01 -1.93
C LYS A 105 2.23 -4.75 -1.37
N THR A 106 3.19 -5.14 -2.22
CA THR A 106 4.44 -5.76 -1.76
C THR A 106 5.30 -4.75 -0.98
N ASP A 107 5.38 -3.51 -1.47
CA ASP A 107 6.13 -2.42 -0.84
C ASP A 107 5.49 -2.04 0.51
N ASN A 108 4.15 -1.89 0.56
CA ASN A 108 3.42 -1.68 1.83
C ASN A 108 3.63 -2.82 2.84
N MET A 109 3.71 -4.07 2.38
CA MET A 109 4.04 -5.21 3.24
C MET A 109 5.48 -5.12 3.76
N ALA A 110 6.44 -4.77 2.89
CA ALA A 110 7.85 -4.62 3.25
C ALA A 110 8.04 -3.49 4.27
N ASP A 111 7.31 -2.39 4.15
CA ASP A 111 7.35 -1.27 5.10
C ASP A 111 6.70 -1.62 6.45
N GLY A 112 5.69 -2.48 6.45
CA GLY A 112 5.00 -2.94 7.67
C GLY A 112 5.86 -3.84 8.58
N ILE A 113 6.74 -4.66 8.00
CA ILE A 113 7.58 -5.63 8.74
C ILE A 113 8.53 -4.95 9.75
N PRO A 114 9.29 -3.90 9.39
CA PRO A 114 10.12 -3.15 10.33
C PRO A 114 9.35 -2.63 11.55
N PHE A 115 8.12 -2.13 11.37
CA PHE A 115 7.30 -1.67 12.49
C PHE A 115 7.01 -2.82 13.47
N ILE A 116 6.63 -3.99 12.98
CA ILE A 116 6.39 -5.17 13.83
C ILE A 116 7.66 -5.54 14.61
N ILE A 117 8.82 -5.60 13.93
CA ILE A 117 10.11 -5.94 14.56
C ILE A 117 10.47 -4.94 15.66
N VAL A 118 10.39 -3.63 15.37
CA VAL A 118 10.71 -2.57 16.33
C VAL A 118 9.77 -2.61 17.52
N GLY A 119 8.45 -2.73 17.29
CA GLY A 119 7.47 -2.79 18.36
C GLY A 119 7.64 -4.03 19.25
N LEU A 120 7.96 -5.19 18.66
CA LEU A 120 8.30 -6.41 19.40
C LEU A 120 9.58 -6.23 20.23
N ALA A 121 10.63 -5.62 19.66
CA ALA A 121 11.87 -5.37 20.37
C ALA A 121 11.64 -4.45 21.59
N ILE A 122 10.85 -3.39 21.43
CA ILE A 122 10.44 -2.50 22.53
C ILE A 122 9.72 -3.30 23.62
N LEU A 123 8.72 -4.12 23.27
CA LEU A 123 7.99 -4.93 24.26
C LEU A 123 8.89 -5.91 25.01
N VAL A 124 9.81 -6.60 24.31
CA VAL A 124 10.73 -7.57 24.92
C VAL A 124 11.69 -6.88 25.87
N ILE A 125 12.30 -5.76 25.48
CA ILE A 125 13.24 -4.99 26.32
C ILE A 125 12.53 -4.48 27.58
N TYR A 126 11.30 -4.00 27.46
CA TYR A 126 10.56 -3.49 28.63
C TYR A 126 10.04 -4.61 29.53
N ARG A 127 9.59 -5.75 28.98
CA ARG A 127 9.21 -6.92 29.80
C ARG A 127 10.39 -7.46 30.59
N THR A 128 11.53 -7.68 29.94
CA THR A 128 12.74 -8.21 30.59
C THR A 128 13.26 -7.29 31.71
N ARG A 129 13.17 -5.96 31.53
CA ARG A 129 13.49 -4.99 32.59
C ARG A 129 12.51 -5.03 33.77
N LYS A 130 11.22 -5.30 33.53
CA LYS A 130 10.21 -5.42 34.59
C LYS A 130 10.45 -6.67 35.43
N GLU A 131 10.80 -7.80 34.82
CA GLU A 131 11.07 -9.04 35.55
C GLU A 131 12.36 -8.97 36.38
N LYS A 132 13.44 -8.38 35.85
CA LYS A 132 14.67 -8.13 36.62
C LYS A 132 14.50 -7.18 37.82
N LYS A 133 13.43 -6.40 37.86
CA LYS A 133 13.10 -5.54 39.01
C LYS A 133 12.25 -6.25 40.07
N LYS A 134 11.72 -7.43 39.73
CA LYS A 134 10.79 -8.19 40.57
C LYS A 134 11.49 -9.36 41.29
N ASN A 135 12.61 -9.84 40.74
CA ASN A 135 13.62 -10.68 41.42
C ASN A 135 14.68 -9.81 42.10
#